data_AF-M7BD41-F1
#
_entry.id   AF-M7BD41-F1
#
_cell.length_a   1.000
_cell.length_b   1.000
_cell.length_c   1.000
_cell.angle_alpha   90.00
_cell.angle_beta   90.00
_cell.angle_gamma   90.00
#
_symmetry.space_group_name_H-M   'P 1'
#
loop_
_entity.id
_entity.type
_entity.pdbx_description
1 polymer ?
#
loop_
_entity_poly.entity_id
_entity_poly.type
_entity_poly.pdbx_seq_one_letter_code
_entity_poly.pdbx_strand_id
1 'polypeptide(L)' 'MSIVSDTDIKELEDVFGLHGQIEHKLDFLRKNVPKDMKLVLIGHSIGCYITLEMMKRASELQMLSISING' A
#
# COMPACT_ATOMS: atom_id res chain seq x y z
N MET A 1 29.17 3.09 -16.73
CA MET A 1 27.92 3.88 -16.75
C MET A 1 26.83 2.93 -17.21
N SER A 2 26.11 2.30 -16.30
CA SER A 2 24.97 1.44 -16.64
C SER A 2 23.87 2.32 -17.22
N ILE A 3 23.33 1.93 -18.37
CA ILE A 3 22.17 2.58 -18.98
C ILE A 3 20.99 2.20 -18.09
N VAL A 4 20.57 3.11 -17.21
CA VAL A 4 19.30 3.01 -16.51
C VAL A 4 18.20 3.11 -17.56
N SER A 5 17.34 2.11 -17.64
CA SER A 5 16.24 2.10 -18.61
C SER A 5 15.16 3.10 -18.19
N ASP A 6 14.38 3.63 -19.13
CA ASP A 6 13.25 4.53 -18.81
C ASP A 6 12.22 3.88 -17.88
N THR A 7 12.16 2.54 -17.84
CA THR A 7 11.36 1.76 -16.89
C THR A 7 11.90 1.92 -15.47
N ASP A 8 13.22 1.87 -15.29
CA ASP A 8 13.87 2.03 -13.98
C ASP A 8 13.65 3.44 -13.40
N ILE A 9 13.54 4.46 -14.25
CA ILE A 9 13.27 5.84 -13.83
C ILE A 9 11.80 5.99 -13.40
N LYS A 10 10.85 5.39 -14.13
CA LYS A 10 9.43 5.42 -13.75
C LYS A 10 9.13 4.69 -12.44
N GLU A 11 9.79 3.56 -12.20
CA GLU A 11 9.65 2.85 -10.93
C GLU A 11 10.26 3.63 -9.76
N LEU A 12 11.35 4.38 -10.01
CA LEU A 12 11.96 5.27 -9.00
C LEU A 12 11.08 6.51 -8.71
N GLU A 13 10.39 7.04 -9.73
CA GLU A 13 9.45 8.16 -9.59
C GLU A 13 8.16 7.77 -8.86
N ASP A 14 7.65 6.55 -9.04
CA ASP A 14 6.39 6.10 -8.42
C ASP A 14 6.53 5.68 -6.95
N VAL A 15 7.75 5.64 -6.39
CA VAL A 15 7.97 5.40 -4.93
C VAL A 15 7.19 6.43 -4.09
N PHE A 16 7.07 7.67 -4.58
CA PHE A 16 6.27 8.72 -3.94
C PHE A 16 4.87 8.88 -4.55
N GLY A 17 4.58 8.15 -5.63
CA GLY A 17 3.26 8.10 -6.23
C GLY A 17 2.29 7.25 -5.42
N LEU A 18 1.00 7.40 -5.73
CA LEU A 18 -0.07 6.75 -4.98
C LEU A 18 0.02 5.22 -5.05
N HIS A 19 0.42 4.68 -6.20
CA HIS A 19 0.56 3.25 -6.39
C HIS A 19 1.76 2.70 -5.62
N GLY A 20 2.95 3.30 -5.75
CA GLY A 20 4.11 2.88 -4.96
C GLY A 20 3.91 3.02 -3.45
N GLN A 21 3.15 4.03 -2.99
CA GLN A 21 2.78 4.14 -1.58
C GLN A 21 1.85 3.02 -1.09
N ILE A 22 0.95 2.50 -1.94
CA ILE A 22 0.11 1.34 -1.62
C ILE A 22 0.97 0.08 -1.55
N GLU A 23 1.80 -0.18 -2.56
CA GLU A 23 2.63 -1.39 -2.62
C GLU A 23 3.65 -1.43 -1.49
N HIS A 24 4.32 -0.31 -1.19
CA HIS A 24 5.28 -0.25 -0.08
C HIS A 24 4.65 -0.59 1.28
N LYS A 25 3.39 -0.19 1.51
CA LYS A 25 2.66 -0.53 2.74
C LYS A 25 2.21 -2.00 2.74
N LEU A 26 1.76 -2.53 1.60
CA LEU A 26 1.40 -3.95 1.47
C LEU A 26 2.61 -4.86 1.70
N ASP A 27 3.75 -4.52 1.12
CA ASP A 27 5.00 -5.24 1.30
C ASP A 27 5.42 -5.29 2.76
N PHE A 28 5.29 -4.16 3.46
CA PHE A 28 5.56 -4.11 4.89
C PHE A 28 4.66 -5.09 5.67
N LEU A 29 3.35 -5.10 5.38
CA LEU A 29 2.42 -6.01 6.03
C LEU A 29 2.76 -7.47 5.71
N ARG A 30 2.99 -7.83 4.45
CA ARG A 30 3.31 -9.21 4.05
C ARG A 30 4.61 -9.73 4.67
N LYS A 31 5.60 -8.85 4.86
CA LYS A 31 6.91 -9.21 5.44
C LYS A 31 6.86 -9.37 6.96
N ASN A 32 6.05 -8.56 7.64
CA ASN A 32 6.14 -8.41 9.10
C ASN A 32 4.90 -8.85 9.87
N VAL A 33 3.74 -8.99 9.21
CA VAL A 33 2.48 -9.33 9.84
C VAL A 33 2.09 -10.78 9.56
N PRO A 34 1.85 -11.61 10.59
CA PRO A 34 1.30 -12.95 10.43
C PRO A 34 -0.08 -12.92 9.75
N LYS A 35 -0.36 -13.91 8.89
CA LYS A 35 -1.59 -13.95 8.07
C LYS A 35 -2.87 -14.09 8.89
N ASP A 36 -2.78 -14.62 10.09
CA ASP A 36 -3.89 -14.84 11.03
C ASP A 36 -4.14 -13.64 11.96
N MET A 37 -3.37 -12.56 11.82
CA MET A 37 -3.55 -11.35 12.60
C MET A 37 -4.65 -10.46 12.01
N LYS A 38 -5.57 -10.00 12.86
CA LYS A 38 -6.58 -9.01 12.50
C LYS A 38 -5.97 -7.62 12.49
N LEU A 39 -6.12 -6.91 11.37
CA LEU A 39 -5.63 -5.56 11.16
C LEU A 39 -6.80 -4.57 11.14
N VAL A 40 -6.65 -3.46 11.86
CA VAL A 40 -7.54 -2.30 11.74
C VAL A 40 -6.79 -1.19 11.01
N LEU A 41 -7.28 -0.81 9.84
CA LEU A 41 -6.76 0.29 9.04
C LEU A 41 -7.61 1.53 9.27
N ILE A 42 -6.99 2.65 9.59
CA ILE A 42 -7.67 3.93 9.79
C ILE A 42 -7.24 4.88 8.68
N GLY A 43 -8.17 5.25 7.82
CA GLY A 43 -7.97 6.17 6.71
C GLY A 43 -8.60 7.53 6.97
N HIS A 44 -7.93 8.60 6.56
CA HIS A 44 -8.49 9.95 6.49
C HIS A 44 -8.20 10.56 5.12
N SER A 45 -9.19 11.20 4.49
CA SER A 45 -9.06 11.79 3.14
C SER A 45 -8.49 10.77 2.13
N ILE A 46 -7.36 11.07 1.47
CA ILE A 46 -6.68 10.15 0.54
C ILE A 46 -6.27 8.82 1.18
N GLY A 47 -6.07 8.80 2.51
CA GLY A 47 -5.79 7.58 3.27
C GLY A 47 -6.91 6.55 3.15
N CYS A 48 -8.18 6.99 3.01
CA CYS A 48 -9.30 6.08 2.83
C CYS A 48 -9.15 5.30 1.51
N TYR A 49 -8.82 5.99 0.42
CA TYR A 49 -8.55 5.35 -0.87
C TYR A 49 -7.39 4.34 -0.77
N ILE A 50 -6.27 4.73 -0.13
CA ILE A 50 -5.12 3.85 0.08
C ILE A 50 -5.55 2.58 0.83
N THR A 51 -6.27 2.71 1.94
CA THR A 51 -6.72 1.54 2.72
C THR A 51 -7.65 0.63 1.93
N LEU A 52 -8.56 1.19 1.12
CA LEU A 52 -9.45 0.42 0.27
C LEU A 52 -8.68 -0.35 -0.81
N GLU A 53 -7.71 0.30 -1.46
CA GLU A 53 -6.86 -0.35 -2.46
C GLU A 53 -5.99 -1.45 -1.86
N MET A 54 -5.43 -1.23 -0.66
CA MET A 54 -4.71 -2.27 0.08
C MET A 54 -5.60 -3.49 0.36
N MET A 55 -6.83 -3.27 0.83
CA MET A 55 -7.78 -4.35 1.12
C MET A 55 -8.16 -5.15 -0.14
N LYS A 56 -8.29 -4.49 -1.31
CA LYS A 56 -8.57 -5.19 -2.57
C LYS A 56 -7.41 -6.08 -3.03
N ARG A 57 -6.16 -5.60 -2.85
CA ARG A 57 -4.95 -6.27 -3.34
C ARG A 57 -4.39 -7.32 -2.40
N ALA A 58 -4.77 -7.28 -1.11
CA ALA A 58 -4.31 -8.22 -0.10
C ALA A 58 -5.47 -8.91 0.62
N SER A 59 -6.29 -9.64 -0.15
CA SER A 59 -7.43 -10.40 0.37
C SER A 59 -7.02 -11.58 1.26
N GLU A 60 -5.73 -11.95 1.24
CA GLU A 60 -5.13 -12.93 2.14
C GLU A 60 -4.99 -12.43 3.59
N LEU A 61 -5.09 -11.12 3.83
CA LEU A 61 -4.95 -10.50 5.14
C LEU A 61 -6.32 -10.16 5.73
N GLN A 62 -6.50 -10.38 7.03
CA GLN A 62 -7.74 -10.07 7.72
C GLN A 62 -7.81 -8.59 8.11
N MET A 63 -8.36 -7.75 7.24
CA MET A 63 -8.41 -6.30 7.43
C MET A 63 -9.83 -5.77 7.68
N LEU A 64 -9.94 -4.78 8.56
CA LEU A 64 -11.12 -3.92 8.74
C LEU A 64 -10.68 -2.47 8.54
N SER A 65 -11.39 -1.70 7.70
CA SER A 65 -11.12 -0.26 7.53
C SER A 65 -12.13 0.61 8.28
N ILE A 66 -11.62 1.71 8.85
CA ILE A 66 -12.40 2.79 9.44
C ILE A 66 -12.03 4.07 8.67
N SER A 67 -13.03 4.72 8.10
CA SER A 67 -12.87 5.98 7.37
C SER A 67 -13.25 7.15 8.26
N ILE A 68 -12.35 8.11 8.44
CA ILE A 68 -12.61 9.36 9.15
C ILE A 68 -12.96 10.42 8.11
N ASN A 69 -14.17 10.98 8.23
CA ASN A 69 -14.59 12.15 7.47
C ASN A 69 -14.35 13.39 8.35
N GLY A 70 -13.61 14.36 7.83
CA GLY A 70 -13.41 15.68 8.44
C GLY A 70 -14.48 16.67 8.01
#